data_AF-A0A6B2T8L6-F1
#
_entry.id   AF-A0A6B2T8L6-F1
#
_cell.length_a   1.000
_cell.length_b   1.000
_cell.length_c   1.000
_cell.angle_alpha   90.00
_cell.angle_beta   90.00
_cell.angle_gamma   90.00
#
_symmetry.space_group_name_H-M   'P 1'
#
loop_
_entity.id
_entity.type
_entity.pdbx_description
1 polymer ?
#
loop_
_entity_poly.entity_id
_entity_poly.type
_entity_poly.pdbx_seq_one_letter_code
_entity_poly.pdbx_strand_id
1 'polypeptide(L)'
;LACGPGAPGGWDGPAVLSGHRAVGQLLVVRPEYAHEKPPAEPLGEWAAITPLAGPAVLVTAVAPDALLVRRAMDEALRRLG
;
A
#
# COMPACT_ATOMS: atom_id res chain seq x y z
N LEU A 1 -3.81 12.12 -12.71
CA LEU A 1 -4.42 12.04 -11.37
C LEU A 1 -4.00 13.32 -10.63
N ALA A 2 -4.93 14.16 -10.18
CA ALA A 2 -4.61 15.37 -9.41
C ALA A 2 -5.17 15.20 -7.99
N CYS A 3 -4.28 15.03 -7.02
CA CYS A 3 -4.64 15.09 -5.60
C CYS A 3 -4.45 16.53 -5.12
N GLY A 4 -5.52 17.33 -5.23
CA GLY A 4 -5.53 18.76 -4.90
C GLY A 4 -5.23 19.67 -6.11
N PRO A 5 -6.05 20.69 -6.39
CA PRO A 5 -5.72 21.71 -7.38
C PRO A 5 -4.45 22.48 -6.98
N GLY A 6 -3.46 22.57 -7.88
CA GLY A 6 -2.28 23.44 -7.72
C GLY A 6 -1.12 22.88 -6.88
N ALA A 7 -1.17 21.61 -6.47
CA ALA A 7 -0.02 20.99 -5.80
C ALA A 7 1.19 20.95 -6.75
N PRO A 8 2.38 21.41 -6.33
CA PRO A 8 3.58 21.35 -7.16
C PRO A 8 3.87 19.92 -7.62
N GLY A 9 4.57 19.75 -8.75
CA GLY A 9 4.77 18.48 -9.47
C GLY A 9 5.48 17.33 -8.72
N GLY A 10 5.62 17.41 -7.40
CA GLY A 10 6.24 16.39 -6.57
C GLY A 10 5.44 15.08 -6.44
N TRP A 11 4.15 15.07 -6.80
CA TRP A 11 3.33 13.86 -6.78
C TRP A 11 3.82 12.76 -7.72
N ASP A 12 4.46 13.16 -8.82
CA ASP A 12 5.08 12.23 -9.76
C ASP A 12 6.54 11.93 -9.43
N GLY A 13 7.05 12.50 -8.33
CA GLY A 13 8.39 12.23 -7.84
C GLY A 13 8.53 10.82 -7.27
N PRO A 14 9.77 10.33 -7.14
CA PRO A 14 10.07 8.97 -6.68
C PRO A 14 9.64 8.71 -5.23
N ALA A 15 9.46 9.76 -4.42
CA ALA A 15 8.96 9.64 -3.05
C ALA A 15 7.43 9.43 -2.98
N VAL A 16 6.72 9.55 -4.11
CA VAL A 16 5.25 9.47 -4.16
C VAL A 16 4.79 8.44 -5.18
N LEU A 17 4.48 8.82 -6.44
CA LEU A 17 3.98 7.87 -7.45
C LEU A 17 5.02 7.45 -8.49
N SER A 18 6.12 8.20 -8.67
CA SER A 18 7.20 7.82 -9.59
C SER A 18 6.75 7.48 -11.03
N GLY A 19 5.81 8.23 -11.62
CA GLY A 19 5.26 7.95 -12.95
C GLY A 19 4.06 7.01 -12.98
N HIS A 20 3.75 6.33 -11.86
CA HIS A 20 2.66 5.36 -11.78
C HIS A 20 1.30 6.04 -11.64
N ARG A 21 0.27 5.42 -12.20
CA ARG A 21 -1.06 6.03 -12.31
C ARG A 21 -2.11 5.37 -11.43
N ALA A 22 -1.80 4.22 -10.85
CA ALA A 22 -2.68 3.49 -9.97
C ALA A 22 -2.04 3.35 -8.58
N VAL A 23 -2.85 3.60 -7.56
CA VAL A 23 -2.49 3.47 -6.14
C VAL A 23 -3.64 2.80 -5.42
N GLY A 24 -3.33 1.97 -4.44
CA GLY A 24 -4.33 1.31 -3.60
C GLY A 24 -3.80 1.09 -2.19
N GLN A 25 -4.72 1.04 -1.23
CA GLN A 25 -4.40 0.74 0.16
C GLN A 25 -5.39 -0.26 0.73
N LEU A 26 -4.88 -1.17 1.57
CA LEU A 26 -5.67 -2.14 2.33
C LEU A 26 -5.25 -2.06 3.80
N LEU A 27 -6.23 -1.83 4.68
CA LEU A 27 -6.04 -1.85 6.12
C LEU A 27 -6.59 -3.16 6.68
N VAL A 28 -5.74 -3.93 7.37
CA VAL A 28 -6.15 -5.16 8.07
C VAL A 28 -6.03 -4.90 9.57
N VAL A 29 -7.13 -5.09 10.30
CA VAL A 29 -7.22 -4.87 11.75
C VAL A 29 -7.59 -6.17 12.43
N ARG A 30 -6.78 -6.59 13.40
CA ARG A 30 -6.91 -7.88 14.07
C ARG A 30 -6.43 -7.80 15.52
N PRO A 31 -7.17 -8.29 16.52
CA PRO A 31 -6.73 -8.26 17.91
C PRO A 31 -5.35 -8.88 18.15
N GLU A 32 -5.00 -9.92 17.40
CA GLU A 32 -3.71 -10.62 17.49
C GLU A 32 -2.53 -9.68 17.18
N TYR A 33 -2.74 -8.71 16.29
CA TYR A 33 -1.76 -7.70 15.91
C TYR A 33 -1.44 -6.69 17.02
N ALA A 34 -2.16 -6.70 18.14
CA ALA A 34 -1.74 -5.97 19.34
C ALA A 34 -0.43 -6.54 19.93
N HIS A 35 -0.18 -7.83 19.71
CA HIS A 35 0.95 -8.56 20.30
C HIS A 35 1.98 -8.93 19.24
N GLU A 36 1.53 -9.40 18.08
CA GLU A 36 2.40 -9.88 17.01
C GLU A 36 1.90 -9.41 15.64
N LYS A 37 2.73 -8.62 14.94
CA LYS A 37 2.45 -8.12 13.59
C LYS A 37 3.43 -8.73 12.60
N PRO A 38 3.02 -8.96 11.35
CA PRO A 38 3.94 -9.13 10.24
C PRO A 38 4.99 -8.01 10.23
N PRO A 39 6.25 -8.27 9.85
CA PRO A 39 7.26 -7.23 9.75
C PRO A 39 6.93 -6.24 8.61
N ALA A 40 7.61 -5.09 8.63
CA ALA A 40 7.62 -4.21 7.46
C ALA A 40 8.44 -4.87 6.35
N GLU A 41 7.81 -5.13 5.20
CA GLU A 41 8.46 -5.81 4.09
C GLU A 41 7.80 -5.49 2.74
N PRO A 42 8.54 -5.62 1.62
CA PRO A 42 7.95 -5.63 0.30
C PRO A 42 6.97 -6.81 0.13
N LEU A 43 5.89 -6.56 -0.61
CA LEU A 43 4.93 -7.57 -1.02
C LEU A 43 4.88 -7.61 -2.55
N GLY A 44 5.73 -8.46 -3.11
CA GLY A 44 6.00 -8.46 -4.55
C GLY A 44 6.67 -7.16 -5.00
N GLU A 45 6.49 -6.82 -6.27
CA GLU A 45 7.14 -5.65 -6.89
C GLU A 45 6.44 -4.33 -6.57
N TRP A 46 5.12 -4.35 -6.39
CA TRP A 46 4.28 -3.14 -6.43
C TRP A 46 3.72 -2.71 -5.09
N ALA A 47 3.97 -3.45 -4.02
CA ALA A 47 3.37 -3.19 -2.71
C ALA A 47 4.33 -3.39 -1.55
N ALA A 48 3.97 -2.82 -0.40
CA ALA A 48 4.69 -3.01 0.85
C ALA A 48 3.72 -3.13 2.03
N ILE A 49 4.10 -3.95 3.00
CA ILE A 49 3.44 -4.12 4.29
C ILE A 49 4.06 -3.12 5.27
N THR A 50 3.22 -2.38 5.98
CA THR A 50 3.61 -1.40 7.00
C THR A 50 2.82 -1.65 8.29
N PRO A 51 3.46 -2.18 9.34
CA PRO A 51 2.84 -2.32 10.65
C PRO A 51 2.52 -0.94 11.23
N LEU A 52 1.30 -0.76 11.74
CA LEU A 52 0.88 0.51 12.34
C LEU A 52 0.98 0.48 13.86
N ALA A 53 0.87 1.66 14.48
CA ALA A 53 0.58 1.73 15.91
C ALA A 53 -0.79 1.10 16.18
N GLY A 54 -0.88 0.24 17.20
CA GLY A 54 -2.09 -0.55 17.48
C GLY A 54 -2.20 -1.86 16.66
N PRO A 55 -3.38 -2.50 16.69
CA PRO A 55 -3.62 -3.84 16.16
C PRO A 55 -3.90 -3.84 14.65
N ALA A 56 -3.08 -3.13 13.87
CA ALA A 56 -3.32 -2.93 12.44
C ALA A 56 -2.06 -2.99 11.59
N VAL A 57 -2.26 -3.39 10.35
CA VAL A 57 -1.26 -3.40 9.28
C VAL A 57 -1.84 -2.71 8.05
N LEU A 58 -1.05 -1.83 7.43
CA LEU A 58 -1.38 -1.18 6.17
C LEU A 58 -0.59 -1.82 5.04
N VAL A 59 -1.26 -2.20 3.97
CA VAL A 59 -0.63 -2.49 2.68
C VAL A 59 -0.84 -1.31 1.77
N THR A 60 0.23 -0.79 1.19
CA THR A 60 0.17 0.26 0.16
C THR A 60 0.76 -0.29 -1.13
N ALA A 61 0.07 -0.07 -2.25
CA ALA A 61 0.55 -0.44 -3.57
C ALA A 61 0.53 0.76 -4.52
N VAL A 62 1.58 0.89 -5.35
CA VAL A 62 1.71 1.87 -6.42
C VAL A 62 2.17 1.12 -7.65
N ALA A 63 1.41 1.21 -8.75
CA ALA A 63 1.66 0.42 -9.95
C ALA A 63 1.26 1.17 -11.24
N PRO A 64 1.76 0.73 -12.42
CA PRO A 64 1.37 1.31 -13.70
C PRO A 64 -0.15 1.34 -13.95
N ASP A 65 -0.89 0.33 -13.48
CA ASP A 65 -2.32 0.18 -13.72
C ASP A 65 -3.09 -0.46 -12.54
N ALA A 66 -4.42 -0.39 -12.61
CA ALA A 66 -5.33 -0.90 -11.58
C ALA A 66 -5.37 -2.43 -11.50
N LEU A 67 -5.01 -3.16 -12.56
CA LEU A 67 -4.98 -4.62 -12.55
C LEU A 67 -3.83 -5.11 -11.67
N LEU A 68 -2.66 -4.49 -11.77
CA LEU A 68 -1.52 -4.78 -10.90
C LEU A 68 -1.81 -4.42 -9.44
N VAL A 69 -2.46 -3.27 -9.18
CA VAL A 69 -2.92 -2.93 -7.83
C VAL A 69 -3.87 -4.00 -7.29
N ARG A 70 -4.88 -4.42 -8.07
CA ARG A 70 -5.82 -5.47 -7.66
C ARG A 70 -5.10 -6.77 -7.31
N ARG A 71 -4.17 -7.22 -8.15
CA ARG A 71 -3.38 -8.44 -7.88
C ARG A 71 -2.58 -8.36 -6.59
N ALA A 72 -1.94 -7.20 -6.34
CA ALA A 72 -1.20 -6.98 -5.10
C ALA A 72 -2.13 -7.00 -3.87
N MET A 73 -3.33 -6.40 -3.97
CA MET A 73 -4.33 -6.43 -2.89
C MET A 73 -4.88 -7.84 -2.64
N ASP A 74 -5.12 -8.62 -3.69
CA ASP A 74 -5.58 -10.01 -3.55
C ASP A 74 -4.49 -10.88 -2.92
N GLU A 75 -3.21 -10.66 -3.24
CA GLU A 75 -2.09 -11.32 -2.57
C GLU A 75 -1.97 -10.91 -1.10
N ALA A 76 -2.13 -9.62 -0.81
CA ALA A 76 -2.17 -9.12 0.56
C ALA A 76 -3.29 -9.79 1.37
N LEU A 77 -4.49 -9.90 0.78
CA LEU A 77 -5.62 -10.58 1.41
C LEU A 77 -5.36 -12.07 1.61
N ARG A 78 -4.67 -12.77 0.70
CA ARG A 78 -4.32 -14.18 0.91
C ARG A 78 -3.30 -14.38 2.03
N ARG A 79 -2.36 -13.45 2.20
CA ARG A 79 -1.31 -13.53 3.24
C ARG A 79 -1.79 -13.08 4.62
N LEU A 80 -2.68 -12.09 4.66
CA LEU A 80 -3.10 -11.40 5.90
C LEU A 80 -4.55 -11.72 6.29
N GLY A 81 -5.31 -12.36 5.41
CA GLY A 81 -6.65 -12.94 5.61
C GLY A 81 -6.60 -14.23 6.42
#